data_AF-A0A2Z5FX62-F1
#
_entry.id   AF-A0A2Z5FX62-F1
#
_cell.length_a   1.000
_cell.length_b   1.000
_cell.length_c   1.000
_cell.angle_alpha   90.00
_cell.angle_beta   90.00
_cell.angle_gamma   90.00
#
_symmetry.space_group_name_H-M   'P 1'
#
loop_
_entity.id
_entity.type
_entity.pdbx_description
1 polymer ?
#
loop_
_entity_poly.entity_id
_entity_poly.type
_entity_poly.pdbx_seq_one_letter_code
_entity_poly.pdbx_strand_id
1 'polypeptide(L)'
;MKTLSRLIVAAVLIFGLLQLVRPGIPSMPASAELQAPPEIKHILEKDCYSCHSNQRRLSWFDQIVPGYWLVRHDILTAREHVNFSTIGSKPIAMQKATLFEAVNMIQLGAMPLPMFLKLHPEAKVTPDELAMIKAYLAPWSSKPNPPGSAPKSTTGGETNESQATGGKTDASPAAIPAETPALVSLAAVPPELNGFRFDPTFESWKPISFSDRGDNYTFRYILGNDVAVKAAAAGNISPWPDDARFAKIAWQQESGADGLIHPGKFVQVELMQKDAKAYRKTEGWGWGRWRGLDLKPYGNDAHFVNECTSCHLPVRGDDYVYTLPMSAARVGREEAVNSRAADLPPSLPYQPLGWNAITMYVDPKNHTMATLYGNDSAVQAVRPRGYVAATVSKGQAYPANSVLALVTSAQREDPHWFGARIPDAPEAVEFVEVAAAGSEKYRRFSGTGLTEEHGAPADASQRAQFIMGLAPAQLP
;
A
#
# COMPACT_ATOMS: atom_id res chain seq x y z
N MET A 1 -57.92 10.48 25.68
CA MET A 1 -58.36 9.66 24.52
C MET A 1 -58.50 10.48 23.24
N LYS A 2 -59.33 11.54 23.17
CA LYS A 2 -59.53 12.35 21.96
C LYS A 2 -58.25 13.06 21.45
N THR A 3 -57.40 13.54 22.35
CA THR A 3 -56.10 14.17 22.01
C THR A 3 -55.09 13.16 21.46
N LEU A 4 -54.96 11.99 22.10
CA LEU A 4 -54.11 10.89 21.62
C LEU A 4 -54.52 10.39 20.23
N SER A 5 -55.83 10.24 19.98
CA SER A 5 -56.35 9.86 18.66
C SER A 5 -56.02 10.89 17.58
N ARG A 6 -56.16 12.20 17.87
CA ARG A 6 -55.76 13.27 16.95
C ARG A 6 -54.25 13.27 16.65
N LEU A 7 -53.43 12.99 17.66
CA LEU A 7 -51.97 12.89 17.49
C LEU A 7 -51.57 11.70 16.62
N ILE A 8 -52.21 10.54 16.81
CA ILE A 8 -51.96 9.35 15.98
C ILE A 8 -52.36 9.61 14.53
N VAL A 9 -53.53 10.20 14.29
CA VAL A 9 -53.98 10.55 12.94
C VAL A 9 -53.03 11.54 12.28
N ALA A 10 -52.61 12.58 13.01
CA ALA A 10 -51.62 13.54 12.50
C ALA A 10 -50.28 12.85 12.17
N ALA A 11 -49.79 11.96 13.03
CA ALA A 11 -48.55 11.23 12.80
C ALA A 11 -48.65 10.30 11.57
N VAL A 12 -49.76 9.60 11.38
CA VAL A 12 -50.00 8.75 10.20
C VAL A 12 -50.09 9.58 8.93
N LEU A 13 -50.76 10.74 8.96
CA LEU A 13 -50.82 11.65 7.81
C LEU A 13 -49.43 12.20 7.46
N ILE A 14 -48.66 12.65 8.45
CA ILE A 14 -47.27 13.11 8.26
C ILE A 14 -46.42 11.97 7.69
N PHE A 15 -46.50 10.77 8.25
CA PHE A 15 -45.76 9.61 7.75
C PHE A 15 -46.13 9.29 6.30
N GLY A 16 -47.42 9.32 5.93
CA GLY A 16 -47.89 9.13 4.56
C GLY A 16 -47.37 10.20 3.60
N LEU A 17 -47.37 11.47 4.02
CA LEU A 17 -46.79 12.58 3.23
C LEU A 17 -45.29 12.43 3.05
N LEU A 18 -44.55 12.00 4.09
CA LEU A 18 -43.11 11.77 4.01
C LEU A 18 -42.74 10.69 2.99
N GLN A 19 -43.57 9.65 2.80
CA GLN A 19 -43.32 8.62 1.79
C GLN A 19 -43.31 9.17 0.34
N LEU A 20 -43.92 10.35 0.09
CA LEU A 20 -43.90 10.99 -1.23
C LEU A 20 -42.53 11.58 -1.57
N VAL A 21 -41.71 11.90 -0.56
CA VAL A 21 -40.36 12.45 -0.73
C VAL A 21 -39.36 11.29 -0.81
N ARG A 22 -39.39 10.56 -1.93
CA ARG A 22 -38.57 9.36 -2.13
C ARG A 22 -37.76 9.44 -3.44
N PRO A 23 -36.65 10.19 -3.47
CA PRO A 23 -35.83 10.32 -4.69
C PRO A 23 -35.32 8.96 -5.14
N GLY A 24 -35.44 8.61 -6.43
CA GLY A 24 -35.04 7.28 -6.91
C GLY A 24 -33.55 6.94 -6.71
N ILE A 25 -33.26 5.64 -6.66
CA ILE A 25 -31.90 5.10 -6.80
C ILE A 25 -31.72 4.71 -8.28
N PRO A 26 -30.73 5.25 -8.99
CA PRO A 26 -30.45 4.89 -10.37
C PRO A 26 -30.25 3.37 -10.53
N SER A 27 -30.85 2.78 -11.56
CA SER A 27 -30.66 1.37 -11.91
C SER A 27 -30.41 1.25 -13.40
N MET A 28 -29.32 0.57 -13.75
CA MET A 28 -28.91 0.30 -15.13
C MET A 28 -28.46 -1.16 -15.23
N PRO A 29 -28.59 -1.80 -16.40
CA PRO A 29 -28.00 -3.12 -16.63
C PRO A 29 -26.48 -3.10 -16.38
N ALA A 30 -25.91 -4.25 -16.03
CA ALA A 30 -24.47 -4.38 -15.93
C ALA A 30 -23.83 -4.18 -17.32
N SER A 31 -22.77 -3.37 -17.40
CA SER A 31 -22.05 -3.11 -18.65
C SER A 31 -21.20 -4.29 -19.08
N ALA A 32 -20.65 -5.03 -18.10
CA ALA A 32 -19.95 -6.29 -18.30
C ALA A 32 -19.85 -7.04 -16.96
N GLU A 33 -19.76 -8.36 -17.04
CA GLU A 33 -19.67 -9.22 -15.86
C GLU A 33 -18.21 -9.35 -15.37
N LEU A 34 -18.03 -9.47 -14.05
CA LEU A 34 -16.74 -9.77 -13.43
C LEU A 34 -16.18 -11.11 -13.94
N GLN A 35 -14.90 -11.16 -14.27
CA GLN A 35 -14.24 -12.40 -14.70
C GLN A 35 -13.73 -13.19 -13.48
N ALA A 36 -14.63 -13.96 -12.86
CA ALA A 36 -14.34 -14.79 -11.69
C ALA A 36 -15.06 -16.17 -11.78
N PRO A 37 -14.59 -17.19 -11.03
CA PRO A 37 -15.28 -18.47 -10.91
C PRO A 37 -16.74 -18.30 -10.43
N PRO A 38 -17.67 -19.20 -10.82
CA PRO A 38 -19.08 -19.12 -10.44
C PRO A 38 -19.31 -19.01 -8.92
N GLU A 39 -18.49 -19.69 -8.13
CA GLU A 39 -18.58 -19.68 -6.66
C GLU A 39 -18.26 -18.29 -6.11
N ILE A 40 -17.24 -17.62 -6.65
CA ILE A 40 -16.86 -16.26 -6.25
C ILE A 40 -17.94 -15.26 -6.68
N LYS A 41 -18.49 -15.40 -7.90
CA LYS A 41 -19.60 -14.58 -8.37
C LYS A 41 -20.81 -14.71 -7.46
N HIS A 42 -21.14 -15.93 -7.04
CA HIS A 42 -22.27 -16.18 -6.14
C HIS A 42 -22.10 -15.47 -4.78
N ILE A 43 -20.90 -15.53 -4.20
CA ILE A 43 -20.59 -14.83 -2.94
C ILE A 43 -20.80 -13.31 -3.12
N LEU A 44 -20.24 -12.71 -4.18
CA LEU A 44 -20.37 -11.27 -4.43
C LEU A 44 -21.82 -10.85 -4.70
N GLU A 45 -22.59 -11.68 -5.41
CA GLU A 45 -24.01 -11.45 -5.66
C GLU A 45 -24.84 -11.48 -4.38
N LYS A 46 -24.53 -12.41 -3.48
CA LYS A 46 -25.24 -12.60 -2.21
C LYS A 46 -24.88 -11.49 -1.21
N ASP A 47 -23.59 -11.21 -1.03
CA ASP A 47 -23.09 -10.33 0.04
C ASP A 47 -22.90 -8.87 -0.37
N CYS A 48 -22.64 -8.57 -1.65
CA CYS A 48 -22.19 -7.23 -2.06
C CYS A 48 -23.17 -6.49 -2.98
N TYR A 49 -23.92 -7.19 -3.84
CA TYR A 49 -24.68 -6.54 -4.92
C TYR A 49 -25.82 -5.65 -4.44
N SER A 50 -26.37 -5.88 -3.24
CA SER A 50 -27.44 -5.05 -2.67
C SER A 50 -27.05 -3.57 -2.59
N CYS A 51 -25.76 -3.28 -2.33
CA CYS A 51 -25.24 -1.91 -2.29
C CYS A 51 -24.34 -1.59 -3.49
N HIS A 52 -23.45 -2.52 -3.87
CA HIS A 52 -22.40 -2.29 -4.87
C HIS A 52 -22.79 -2.69 -6.30
N SER A 53 -24.07 -2.82 -6.63
CA SER A 53 -24.52 -3.13 -8.00
C SER A 53 -25.68 -2.22 -8.40
N ASN A 54 -25.77 -1.86 -9.68
CA ASN A 54 -26.91 -1.13 -10.26
C ASN A 54 -28.18 -1.98 -10.32
N GLN A 55 -28.07 -3.29 -10.10
CA GLN A 55 -29.23 -4.18 -9.93
C GLN A 55 -29.96 -3.80 -8.64
N ARG A 56 -31.22 -3.38 -8.76
CA ARG A 56 -32.00 -2.95 -7.60
C ARG A 56 -32.44 -4.15 -6.76
N ARG A 57 -31.75 -4.38 -5.64
CA ARG A 57 -32.03 -5.46 -4.67
C ARG A 57 -32.30 -4.86 -3.28
N LEU A 58 -33.47 -4.23 -3.13
CA LEU A 58 -33.90 -3.66 -1.85
C LEU A 58 -34.92 -4.57 -1.18
N SER A 59 -34.78 -4.81 0.12
CA SER A 59 -35.85 -5.41 0.92
C SER A 59 -37.04 -4.46 0.97
N TRP A 60 -38.24 -4.97 1.20
CA TRP A 60 -39.46 -4.16 1.21
C TRP A 60 -39.42 -3.04 2.27
N PHE A 61 -38.77 -3.28 3.41
CA PHE A 61 -38.67 -2.31 4.50
C PHE A 61 -37.64 -1.20 4.23
N ASP A 62 -36.61 -1.47 3.44
CA ASP A 62 -35.64 -0.45 2.99
C ASP A 62 -36.28 0.64 2.15
N GLN A 63 -37.49 0.36 1.64
CA GLN A 63 -38.25 1.26 0.79
C GLN A 63 -39.05 2.31 1.57
N ILE A 64 -39.06 2.21 2.90
CA ILE A 64 -39.88 3.04 3.79
C ILE A 64 -39.06 4.24 4.30
N VAL A 65 -39.57 5.44 4.08
CA VAL A 65 -39.00 6.70 4.62
C VAL A 65 -39.26 6.79 6.13
N PRO A 66 -38.33 7.31 6.94
CA PRO A 66 -37.06 7.95 6.56
C PRO A 66 -35.87 7.00 6.35
N GLY A 67 -35.99 5.71 6.70
CA GLY A 67 -34.90 4.73 6.52
C GLY A 67 -34.39 4.66 5.08
N TYR A 68 -35.29 4.76 4.11
CA TYR A 68 -34.95 4.82 2.68
C TYR A 68 -33.90 5.89 2.33
N TRP A 69 -33.91 7.05 2.99
CA TRP A 69 -32.95 8.12 2.68
C TRP A 69 -31.52 7.72 3.06
N LEU A 70 -31.37 7.05 4.21
CA LEU A 70 -30.08 6.50 4.63
C LEU A 70 -29.63 5.39 3.68
N VAL A 71 -30.51 4.43 3.38
CA VAL A 71 -30.22 3.35 2.42
C VAL A 71 -29.81 3.91 1.06
N ARG A 72 -30.52 4.92 0.55
CA ARG A 72 -30.19 5.58 -0.71
C ARG A 72 -28.82 6.24 -0.64
N HIS A 73 -28.53 6.96 0.44
CA HIS A 73 -27.22 7.60 0.61
C HIS A 73 -26.10 6.55 0.59
N ASP A 74 -26.21 5.52 1.41
CA ASP A 74 -25.22 4.45 1.53
C ASP A 74 -25.01 3.72 0.19
N ILE A 75 -26.07 3.43 -0.56
CA ILE A 75 -25.96 2.79 -1.89
C ILE A 75 -25.23 3.68 -2.88
N LEU A 76 -25.54 4.98 -2.91
CA LEU A 76 -24.89 5.90 -3.84
C LEU A 76 -23.40 6.03 -3.52
N THR A 77 -23.06 6.24 -2.24
CA THR A 77 -21.66 6.29 -1.79
C THR A 77 -20.94 4.96 -2.03
N ALA A 78 -21.57 3.82 -1.76
CA ALA A 78 -20.99 2.50 -2.01
C ALA A 78 -20.62 2.30 -3.49
N ARG A 79 -21.49 2.75 -4.42
CA ARG A 79 -21.27 2.62 -5.86
C ARG A 79 -20.23 3.58 -6.43
N GLU A 80 -19.96 4.69 -5.75
CA GLU A 80 -18.84 5.60 -6.08
C GLU A 80 -17.49 4.92 -5.82
N HIS A 81 -17.39 4.12 -4.75
CA HIS A 81 -16.18 3.36 -4.43
C HIS A 81 -16.04 2.08 -5.25
N VAL A 82 -17.08 1.23 -5.26
CA VAL A 82 -17.08 -0.05 -5.96
C VAL A 82 -18.45 -0.31 -6.58
N ASN A 83 -18.48 -0.58 -7.89
CA ASN A 83 -19.70 -0.96 -8.59
C ASN A 83 -19.50 -2.20 -9.48
N PHE A 84 -19.99 -3.35 -9.02
CA PHE A 84 -19.94 -4.64 -9.71
C PHE A 84 -20.72 -4.67 -11.03
N SER A 85 -21.63 -3.72 -11.26
CA SER A 85 -22.27 -3.59 -12.58
C SER A 85 -21.35 -3.00 -13.64
N THR A 86 -20.24 -2.36 -13.24
CA THR A 86 -19.29 -1.71 -14.17
C THR A 86 -17.89 -2.31 -14.14
N ILE A 87 -17.58 -3.07 -13.08
CA ILE A 87 -16.23 -3.62 -12.84
C ILE A 87 -15.76 -4.53 -13.97
N GLY A 88 -16.65 -5.30 -14.61
CA GLY A 88 -16.30 -6.21 -15.69
C GLY A 88 -15.71 -5.53 -16.93
N SER A 89 -15.98 -4.23 -17.10
CA SER A 89 -15.45 -3.41 -18.20
C SER A 89 -14.02 -2.91 -17.94
N LYS A 90 -13.52 -3.05 -16.70
CA LYS A 90 -12.14 -2.66 -16.34
C LYS A 90 -11.14 -3.78 -16.69
N PRO A 91 -9.86 -3.47 -16.91
CA PRO A 91 -8.81 -4.49 -17.07
C PRO A 91 -8.75 -5.46 -15.87
N ILE A 92 -8.39 -6.72 -16.12
CA ILE A 92 -8.37 -7.79 -15.10
C ILE A 92 -7.54 -7.42 -13.86
N ALA A 93 -6.40 -6.76 -14.05
CA ALA A 93 -5.58 -6.28 -12.95
C ALA A 93 -6.34 -5.31 -12.02
N MET A 94 -7.14 -4.40 -12.59
CA MET A 94 -7.98 -3.48 -11.79
C MET A 94 -9.13 -4.22 -11.12
N GLN A 95 -9.76 -5.19 -11.80
CA GLN A 95 -10.80 -6.02 -11.18
C GLN A 95 -10.27 -6.72 -9.92
N LYS A 96 -9.08 -7.35 -10.03
CA LYS A 96 -8.43 -7.99 -8.89
C LYS A 96 -8.03 -7.00 -7.80
N ALA A 97 -7.48 -5.84 -8.15
CA ALA A 97 -7.12 -4.81 -7.18
C ALA A 97 -8.33 -4.35 -6.34
N THR A 98 -9.49 -4.13 -6.98
CA THR A 98 -10.74 -3.83 -6.27
C THR A 98 -11.18 -4.95 -5.34
N LEU A 99 -11.03 -6.22 -5.76
CA LEU A 99 -11.34 -7.36 -4.89
C LEU A 99 -10.37 -7.50 -3.71
N PHE A 100 -9.08 -7.21 -3.90
CA PHE A 100 -8.10 -7.16 -2.81
C PHE A 100 -8.49 -6.10 -1.78
N GLU A 101 -8.89 -4.91 -2.23
CA GLU A 101 -9.38 -3.85 -1.35
C GLU A 101 -10.65 -4.29 -0.59
N ALA A 102 -11.63 -4.88 -1.29
CA ALA A 102 -12.84 -5.40 -0.66
C ALA A 102 -12.53 -6.45 0.43
N VAL A 103 -11.63 -7.40 0.16
CA VAL A 103 -11.19 -8.39 1.15
C VAL A 103 -10.56 -7.73 2.38
N ASN A 104 -9.73 -6.69 2.18
CA ASN A 104 -9.12 -5.95 3.28
C ASN A 104 -10.17 -5.19 4.11
N MET A 105 -11.14 -4.55 3.46
CA MET A 105 -12.26 -3.89 4.15
C MET A 105 -13.10 -4.89 4.97
N ILE A 106 -13.30 -6.11 4.45
CA ILE A 106 -14.00 -7.18 5.18
C ILE A 106 -13.18 -7.67 6.36
N GLN A 107 -11.88 -7.93 6.16
CA GLN A 107 -10.98 -8.40 7.21
C GLN A 107 -10.89 -7.42 8.39
N LEU A 108 -10.91 -6.12 8.11
CA LEU A 108 -10.86 -5.06 9.12
C LEU A 108 -12.25 -4.74 9.72
N GLY A 109 -13.30 -5.46 9.31
CA GLY A 109 -14.67 -5.28 9.79
C GLY A 109 -15.32 -3.96 9.35
N ALA A 110 -14.74 -3.27 8.35
CA ALA A 110 -15.31 -2.07 7.77
C ALA A 110 -16.46 -2.37 6.80
N MET A 111 -16.46 -3.57 6.22
CA MET A 111 -17.53 -4.06 5.35
C MET A 111 -17.96 -5.49 5.68
N PRO A 112 -19.25 -5.83 5.58
CA PRO A 112 -20.38 -4.91 5.42
C PRO A 112 -20.56 -4.00 6.65
N LEU A 113 -21.26 -2.87 6.50
CA LEU A 113 -21.46 -1.92 7.60
C LEU A 113 -22.13 -2.62 8.81
N PRO A 114 -21.62 -2.48 10.04
CA PRO A 114 -22.18 -3.19 11.21
C PRO A 114 -23.65 -2.89 11.48
N MET A 115 -24.12 -1.67 11.17
CA MET A 115 -25.54 -1.31 11.30
C MET A 115 -26.42 -1.95 10.24
N PHE A 116 -25.90 -2.11 9.02
CA PHE A 116 -26.59 -2.82 7.94
C PHE A 116 -26.80 -4.29 8.31
N LEU A 117 -25.78 -4.96 8.85
CA LEU A 117 -25.86 -6.37 9.27
C LEU A 117 -26.89 -6.67 10.37
N LYS A 118 -27.32 -5.65 11.15
CA LYS A 118 -28.40 -5.84 12.14
C LYS A 118 -29.76 -6.09 11.50
N LEU A 119 -29.99 -5.51 10.32
CA LEU A 119 -31.23 -5.66 9.55
C LEU A 119 -31.08 -6.65 8.40
N HIS A 120 -29.85 -6.91 7.96
CA HIS A 120 -29.49 -7.79 6.85
C HIS A 120 -28.42 -8.83 7.27
N PRO A 121 -28.72 -9.74 8.22
CA PRO A 121 -27.77 -10.76 8.65
C PRO A 121 -27.34 -11.71 7.52
N GLU A 122 -28.17 -11.85 6.47
CA GLU A 122 -27.90 -12.65 5.28
C GLU A 122 -26.75 -12.13 4.42
N ALA A 123 -26.42 -10.85 4.52
CA ALA A 123 -25.33 -10.21 3.76
C ALA A 123 -23.96 -10.38 4.44
N LYS A 124 -23.89 -11.13 5.54
CA LYS A 124 -22.65 -11.37 6.27
C LYS A 124 -21.78 -12.35 5.48
N VAL A 125 -20.60 -11.86 5.07
CA VAL A 125 -19.53 -12.69 4.53
C VAL A 125 -19.03 -13.64 5.63
N THR A 126 -19.13 -14.94 5.39
CA THR A 126 -18.65 -15.96 6.33
C THR A 126 -17.12 -16.13 6.26
N PRO A 127 -16.48 -16.70 7.30
CA PRO A 127 -15.04 -16.99 7.25
C PRO A 127 -14.64 -17.88 6.07
N ASP A 128 -15.46 -18.86 5.72
CA ASP A 128 -15.20 -19.77 4.60
C ASP A 128 -15.30 -19.05 3.25
N GLU A 129 -16.30 -18.16 3.09
CA GLU A 129 -16.44 -17.31 1.90
C GLU A 129 -15.27 -16.35 1.75
N LEU A 130 -14.84 -15.72 2.84
CA LEU A 130 -13.66 -14.86 2.83
C LEU A 130 -12.40 -15.66 2.46
N ALA A 131 -12.25 -16.88 2.98
CA ALA A 131 -11.14 -17.76 2.63
C ALA A 131 -11.17 -18.16 1.15
N MET A 132 -12.34 -18.44 0.58
CA MET A 132 -12.51 -18.72 -0.85
C MET A 132 -12.09 -17.53 -1.72
N ILE A 133 -12.52 -16.30 -1.39
CA ILE A 133 -12.12 -15.10 -2.14
C ILE A 133 -10.60 -14.88 -2.04
N LYS A 134 -10.02 -15.04 -0.84
CA LYS A 134 -8.56 -14.94 -0.65
C LYS A 134 -7.80 -15.98 -1.48
N ALA A 135 -8.27 -17.22 -1.51
CA ALA A 135 -7.68 -18.29 -2.30
C ALA A 135 -7.77 -18.00 -3.81
N TYR A 136 -8.87 -17.43 -4.29
CA TYR A 136 -9.01 -17.00 -5.67
C TYR A 136 -8.02 -15.88 -6.05
N LEU A 137 -7.77 -14.95 -5.12
CA LEU A 137 -6.85 -13.83 -5.36
C LEU A 137 -5.37 -14.23 -5.32
N ALA A 138 -4.99 -15.24 -4.53
CA ALA A 138 -3.66 -15.86 -4.44
C ALA A 138 -2.50 -14.90 -4.81
N PRO A 139 -2.13 -13.96 -3.91
CA PRO A 139 -1.20 -12.86 -4.22
C PRO A 139 0.21 -13.32 -4.68
N TRP A 140 0.57 -14.58 -4.43
CA TRP A 140 1.92 -15.11 -4.64
C TRP A 140 2.02 -16.15 -5.77
N SER A 141 1.16 -16.07 -6.80
CA SER A 141 1.09 -17.08 -7.86
C SER A 141 2.43 -17.32 -8.60
N SER A 142 2.72 -18.59 -8.93
CA SER A 142 3.99 -19.12 -9.45
C SER A 142 4.37 -18.74 -10.89
N LYS A 143 3.74 -17.72 -11.48
CA LYS A 143 4.14 -17.15 -12.78
C LYS A 143 4.43 -15.66 -12.58
N PRO A 144 5.68 -15.20 -12.71
CA PRO A 144 5.98 -13.78 -12.78
C PRO A 144 5.14 -13.16 -13.89
N ASN A 145 4.43 -12.08 -13.59
CA ASN A 145 3.86 -11.26 -14.64
C ASN A 145 5.01 -10.80 -15.55
N PRO A 146 4.89 -10.92 -16.89
CA PRO A 146 5.94 -10.41 -17.76
C PRO A 146 6.14 -8.91 -17.53
N PRO A 147 7.40 -8.42 -17.65
CA PRO A 147 7.70 -7.01 -17.47
C PRO A 147 6.79 -6.17 -18.36
N GLY A 148 5.99 -5.28 -17.73
CA GLY A 148 5.00 -4.45 -18.44
C GLY A 148 3.52 -4.83 -18.24
N SER A 149 3.20 -5.81 -17.39
CA SER A 149 1.78 -6.18 -17.11
C SER A 149 1.10 -5.33 -16.01
N ALA A 150 1.80 -4.38 -15.41
CA ALA A 150 1.14 -3.32 -14.64
C ALA A 150 0.37 -2.41 -15.60
N PRO A 151 -0.85 -1.97 -15.23
CA PRO A 151 -1.66 -1.15 -16.10
C PRO A 151 -0.88 0.10 -16.51
N LYS A 152 -0.83 0.37 -17.83
CA LYS A 152 -0.61 1.74 -18.30
C LYS A 152 -1.60 2.60 -17.53
N SER A 153 -1.11 3.63 -16.85
CA SER A 153 -1.92 4.65 -16.21
C SER A 153 -2.81 5.27 -17.28
N THR A 154 -4.03 4.75 -17.45
CA THR A 154 -5.02 5.34 -18.36
C THR A 154 -5.46 6.65 -17.75
N THR A 155 -4.93 7.73 -18.30
CA THR A 155 -5.68 8.98 -18.49
C THR A 155 -7.10 8.64 -18.92
N GLY A 156 -8.09 9.17 -18.20
CA GLY A 156 -9.49 8.89 -18.47
C GLY A 156 -10.40 9.79 -17.65
N GLY A 157 -10.18 11.11 -17.76
CA GLY A 157 -11.26 12.07 -17.59
C GLY A 157 -12.18 11.94 -18.80
N GLU A 158 -13.46 11.81 -18.52
CA GLU A 158 -14.54 11.74 -19.51
C GLU A 158 -14.60 13.05 -20.32
N THR A 159 -14.62 12.94 -21.65
CA THR A 159 -15.24 13.96 -22.51
C THR A 159 -15.95 13.28 -23.67
N ASN A 160 -17.27 13.50 -23.76
CA ASN A 160 -18.08 13.28 -24.96
C ASN A 160 -17.60 14.20 -26.10
N GLU A 161 -17.48 13.69 -27.33
CA GLU A 161 -18.04 14.33 -28.53
C GLU A 161 -17.91 13.43 -29.79
N SER A 162 -18.60 13.86 -30.84
CA SER A 162 -19.32 13.11 -31.87
C SER A 162 -18.53 12.52 -33.05
N GLN A 163 -19.13 11.49 -33.65
CA GLN A 163 -19.19 11.11 -35.08
C GLN A 163 -18.29 11.88 -36.08
N ALA A 164 -17.50 11.14 -36.89
CA ALA A 164 -17.74 10.94 -38.34
C ALA A 164 -16.59 10.20 -39.07
N THR A 165 -16.97 9.12 -39.75
CA THR A 165 -16.51 8.61 -41.07
C THR A 165 -15.02 8.42 -41.40
N GLY A 166 -14.63 7.15 -41.57
CA GLY A 166 -14.13 6.60 -42.85
C GLY A 166 -12.67 6.84 -43.26
N GLY A 167 -11.88 5.75 -43.34
CA GLY A 167 -10.65 5.71 -44.14
C GLY A 167 -9.60 4.70 -43.66
N LYS A 168 -9.58 3.51 -44.26
CA LYS A 168 -8.48 2.54 -44.13
C LYS A 168 -7.23 3.07 -44.86
N THR A 169 -6.07 3.06 -44.21
CA THR A 169 -4.78 2.74 -44.85
C THR A 169 -3.83 2.10 -43.84
N ASP A 170 -3.20 1.00 -44.26
CA ASP A 170 -2.20 0.25 -43.53
C ASP A 170 -0.86 1.00 -43.53
N ALA A 171 -0.34 1.32 -42.33
CA ALA A 171 1.03 1.78 -42.16
C ALA A 171 1.62 1.20 -40.86
N SER A 172 2.75 0.49 -41.03
CA SER A 172 3.58 -0.09 -39.97
C SER A 172 3.96 0.96 -38.91
N PRO A 173 3.88 0.67 -37.60
CA PRO A 173 4.24 1.66 -36.59
C PRO A 173 5.76 1.82 -36.53
N ALA A 174 6.24 2.98 -36.99
CA ALA A 174 7.58 3.47 -36.69
C ALA A 174 7.76 3.57 -35.17
N ALA A 175 8.90 3.08 -34.67
CA ALA A 175 9.26 3.11 -33.27
C ALA A 175 9.26 4.57 -32.75
N ILE A 176 8.41 4.85 -31.76
CA ILE A 176 8.46 6.08 -30.99
C ILE A 176 9.70 6.00 -30.06
N PRO A 177 10.61 6.98 -30.04
CA PRO A 177 11.71 6.99 -29.10
C PRO A 177 11.17 7.04 -27.67
N ALA A 178 11.62 6.13 -26.81
CA ALA A 178 11.36 6.22 -25.38
C ALA A 178 12.14 7.41 -24.81
N GLU A 179 11.48 8.56 -24.63
CA GLU A 179 12.04 9.64 -23.81
C GLU A 179 12.16 9.14 -22.38
N THR A 180 13.40 9.06 -21.88
CA THR A 180 13.66 8.89 -20.46
C THR A 180 13.15 10.13 -19.72
N PRO A 181 12.16 10.03 -18.82
CA PRO A 181 11.64 11.19 -18.10
C PRO A 181 12.79 11.89 -17.35
N ALA A 182 12.88 13.21 -17.51
CA ALA A 182 13.89 14.01 -16.82
C ALA A 182 13.59 14.04 -15.31
N LEU A 183 14.61 13.78 -14.48
CA LEU A 183 14.51 13.91 -13.02
C LEU A 183 14.19 15.37 -12.65
N VAL A 184 13.14 15.58 -11.85
CA VAL A 184 12.74 16.92 -11.39
C VAL A 184 13.50 17.30 -10.11
N SER A 185 13.74 18.58 -9.84
CA SER A 185 14.29 19.00 -8.53
C SER A 185 13.27 18.72 -7.40
N LEU A 186 13.63 17.98 -6.33
CA LEU A 186 12.70 17.71 -5.22
C LEU A 186 12.14 19.01 -4.61
N ALA A 187 12.97 20.05 -4.54
CA ALA A 187 12.57 21.35 -4.02
C ALA A 187 11.56 22.09 -4.93
N ALA A 188 11.44 21.67 -6.18
CA ALA A 188 10.52 22.24 -7.18
C ALA A 188 9.29 21.37 -7.41
N VAL A 189 9.14 20.25 -6.70
CA VAL A 189 7.96 19.38 -6.82
C VAL A 189 6.73 20.16 -6.36
N PRO A 190 5.68 20.26 -7.21
CA PRO A 190 4.49 21.01 -6.84
C PRO A 190 3.76 20.34 -5.66
N PRO A 191 3.03 21.13 -4.85
CA PRO A 191 2.09 20.57 -3.91
C PRO A 191 1.07 19.67 -4.60
N GLU A 192 0.45 18.82 -3.81
CA GLU A 192 -0.68 18.01 -4.23
C GLU A 192 -1.92 18.90 -4.51
N LEU A 193 -2.92 18.37 -5.23
CA LEU A 193 -4.10 19.12 -5.66
C LEU A 193 -4.96 19.67 -4.51
N ASN A 194 -4.83 19.13 -3.30
CA ASN A 194 -5.45 19.63 -2.08
C ASN A 194 -4.59 20.69 -1.34
N GLY A 195 -3.44 21.06 -1.90
CA GLY A 195 -2.47 22.00 -1.31
C GLY A 195 -1.45 21.37 -0.35
N PHE A 196 -1.48 20.05 -0.13
CA PHE A 196 -0.51 19.38 0.71
C PHE A 196 0.89 19.41 0.08
N ARG A 197 1.89 19.88 0.82
CA ARG A 197 3.22 20.16 0.27
C ARG A 197 4.05 18.89 0.18
N PHE A 198 4.81 18.78 -0.90
CA PHE A 198 5.87 17.78 -1.00
C PHE A 198 7.00 18.11 -0.02
N ASP A 199 7.45 17.12 0.75
CA ASP A 199 8.57 17.27 1.68
C ASP A 199 9.81 16.60 1.08
N PRO A 200 10.79 17.36 0.56
CA PRO A 200 11.97 16.80 -0.08
C PRO A 200 12.92 16.11 0.91
N THR A 201 12.75 16.32 2.22
CA THR A 201 13.64 15.73 3.23
C THR A 201 13.38 14.24 3.47
N PHE A 202 12.33 13.67 2.86
CA PHE A 202 12.00 12.26 3.02
C PHE A 202 13.14 11.30 2.65
N GLU A 203 14.02 11.71 1.74
CA GLU A 203 15.18 10.93 1.35
C GLU A 203 16.15 10.68 2.51
N SER A 204 16.15 11.51 3.56
CA SER A 204 17.01 11.30 4.74
C SER A 204 16.31 10.62 5.92
N TRP A 205 15.01 10.29 5.77
CA TRP A 205 14.21 9.69 6.85
C TRP A 205 14.54 8.21 7.05
N LYS A 206 14.29 7.73 8.26
CA LYS A 206 14.69 6.37 8.66
C LYS A 206 13.59 5.36 8.36
N PRO A 207 13.93 4.11 8.02
CA PRO A 207 12.95 3.05 7.86
C PRO A 207 12.13 2.82 9.13
N ILE A 208 10.82 2.79 8.97
CA ILE A 208 9.82 2.37 9.96
C ILE A 208 9.43 0.93 9.70
N SER A 209 9.25 0.55 8.42
CA SER A 209 8.88 -0.79 8.01
C SER A 209 9.12 -1.00 6.51
N PHE A 210 8.94 -2.26 6.07
CA PHE A 210 9.05 -2.68 4.68
C PHE A 210 7.86 -3.56 4.32
N SER A 211 7.47 -3.56 3.05
CA SER A 211 6.44 -4.48 2.57
C SER A 211 6.76 -5.03 1.18
N ASP A 212 6.58 -6.33 1.04
CA ASP A 212 6.47 -7.07 -0.21
C ASP A 212 4.98 -7.22 -0.55
N ARG A 213 4.56 -6.76 -1.72
CA ARG A 213 3.15 -6.68 -2.13
C ARG A 213 2.89 -7.59 -3.30
N GLY A 214 2.41 -8.80 -3.04
CA GLY A 214 2.02 -9.76 -4.08
C GLY A 214 0.73 -9.37 -4.79
N ASP A 215 -0.14 -8.59 -4.14
CA ASP A 215 -1.40 -8.11 -4.72
C ASP A 215 -1.20 -7.16 -5.92
N ASN A 216 -0.08 -6.43 -5.96
CA ASN A 216 0.23 -5.51 -7.05
C ASN A 216 1.68 -5.55 -7.53
N TYR A 217 2.46 -6.54 -7.09
CA TYR A 217 3.87 -6.78 -7.43
C TYR A 217 4.76 -5.57 -7.18
N THR A 218 4.67 -5.00 -5.98
CA THR A 218 5.52 -3.88 -5.56
C THR A 218 6.33 -4.16 -4.31
N PHE A 219 7.47 -3.51 -4.17
CA PHE A 219 8.13 -3.33 -2.88
C PHE A 219 7.81 -1.96 -2.32
N ARG A 220 7.76 -1.84 -0.99
CA ARG A 220 7.52 -0.58 -0.31
C ARG A 220 8.49 -0.32 0.82
N TYR A 221 9.03 0.88 0.85
CA TYR A 221 9.71 1.44 2.02
C TYR A 221 8.74 2.36 2.72
N ILE A 222 8.57 2.16 4.02
CA ILE A 222 7.86 3.12 4.85
C ILE A 222 8.93 3.80 5.70
N LEU A 223 9.20 5.07 5.42
CA LEU A 223 10.14 5.90 6.14
C LEU A 223 9.40 6.83 7.09
N GLY A 224 10.05 7.21 8.18
CA GLY A 224 9.55 8.16 9.17
C GLY A 224 10.61 9.20 9.51
N ASN A 225 10.17 10.44 9.70
CA ASN A 225 11.04 11.49 10.24
C ASN A 225 11.42 11.20 11.70
N ASP A 226 12.33 12.00 12.26
CA ASP A 226 12.80 11.81 13.64
C ASP A 226 11.68 11.78 14.69
N VAL A 227 10.60 12.53 14.47
CA VAL A 227 9.42 12.54 15.35
C VAL A 227 8.74 11.17 15.32
N ALA A 228 8.45 10.64 14.13
CA ALA A 228 7.85 9.32 13.96
C ALA A 228 8.77 8.21 14.51
N VAL A 229 10.07 8.27 14.25
CA VAL A 229 11.04 7.26 14.75
C VAL A 229 11.07 7.23 16.28
N LYS A 230 11.12 8.40 16.93
CA LYS A 230 11.08 8.50 18.40
C LYS A 230 9.76 8.00 18.96
N ALA A 231 8.64 8.35 18.31
CA ALA A 231 7.31 7.89 18.70
C ALA A 231 7.19 6.36 18.62
N ALA A 232 7.66 5.76 17.52
CA ALA A 232 7.69 4.30 17.34
C ALA A 232 8.55 3.59 18.38
N ALA A 233 9.75 4.12 18.67
CA ALA A 233 10.65 3.58 19.68
C ALA A 233 10.07 3.66 21.11
N ALA A 234 9.28 4.70 21.39
CA ALA A 234 8.61 4.88 22.68
C ALA A 234 7.25 4.18 22.78
N GLY A 235 6.67 3.69 21.68
CA GLY A 235 5.31 3.16 21.62
C GLY A 235 4.20 4.23 21.60
N ASN A 236 4.55 5.51 21.42
CA ASN A 236 3.62 6.64 21.39
C ASN A 236 3.05 6.86 19.98
N ILE A 237 2.33 5.87 19.47
CA ILE A 237 1.92 5.77 18.06
C ILE A 237 0.39 5.81 17.86
N SER A 238 -0.37 6.02 18.93
CA SER A 238 -1.83 6.00 18.88
C SER A 238 -2.43 6.91 19.95
N PRO A 239 -2.54 8.22 19.68
CA PRO A 239 -2.21 8.87 18.41
C PRO A 239 -0.71 9.04 18.19
N TRP A 240 -0.31 9.20 16.93
CA TRP A 240 1.01 9.73 16.60
C TRP A 240 1.08 11.21 17.02
N PRO A 241 2.25 11.70 17.47
CA PRO A 241 2.42 13.10 17.80
C PRO A 241 2.32 13.98 16.55
N ASP A 242 1.83 15.22 16.70
CA ASP A 242 1.93 16.24 15.66
C ASP A 242 3.39 16.36 15.19
N ASP A 243 3.57 16.70 13.90
CA ASP A 243 4.83 16.68 13.16
C ASP A 243 5.42 15.30 12.86
N ALA A 244 4.80 14.19 13.29
CA ALA A 244 5.12 12.88 12.73
C ALA A 244 4.85 12.88 11.22
N ARG A 245 5.83 12.45 10.43
CA ARG A 245 5.72 12.35 8.97
C ARG A 245 6.15 10.98 8.48
N PHE A 246 5.46 10.50 7.47
CA PHE A 246 5.77 9.25 6.79
C PHE A 246 5.96 9.47 5.30
N ALA A 247 6.88 8.70 4.72
CA ALA A 247 7.00 8.54 3.28
C ALA A 247 6.89 7.07 2.93
N LYS A 248 5.92 6.72 2.08
CA LYS A 248 5.77 5.38 1.54
C LYS A 248 6.20 5.40 0.09
N ILE A 249 7.33 4.75 -0.19
CA ILE A 249 7.95 4.73 -1.52
C ILE A 249 7.71 3.37 -2.13
N ALA A 250 7.32 3.31 -3.41
CA ALA A 250 6.99 2.06 -4.08
C ALA A 250 7.79 1.84 -5.36
N TRP A 251 8.24 0.60 -5.55
CA TRP A 251 8.92 0.10 -6.75
C TRP A 251 8.21 -1.12 -7.29
N GLN A 252 8.27 -1.33 -8.60
CA GLN A 252 7.91 -2.62 -9.17
C GLN A 252 8.89 -3.69 -8.70
N GLN A 253 8.41 -4.91 -8.51
CA GLN A 253 9.25 -6.08 -8.31
C GLN A 253 9.90 -6.51 -9.62
N GLU A 254 11.19 -6.82 -9.58
CA GLU A 254 11.95 -7.30 -10.71
C GLU A 254 12.72 -8.58 -10.32
N SER A 255 12.58 -9.63 -11.11
CA SER A 255 13.27 -10.90 -10.87
C SER A 255 14.71 -10.83 -11.37
N GLY A 256 15.67 -11.12 -10.49
CA GLY A 256 17.08 -11.29 -10.80
C GLY A 256 17.37 -12.67 -11.40
N ALA A 257 18.49 -12.79 -12.11
CA ALA A 257 18.97 -14.06 -12.67
C ALA A 257 19.39 -15.08 -11.59
N ASP A 258 19.63 -14.61 -10.37
CA ASP A 258 19.93 -15.39 -9.16
C ASP A 258 18.67 -15.96 -8.48
N GLY A 259 17.47 -15.64 -9.00
CA GLY A 259 16.19 -16.06 -8.44
C GLY A 259 15.69 -15.17 -7.30
N LEU A 260 16.42 -14.11 -6.95
CA LEU A 260 15.99 -13.10 -6.00
C LEU A 260 15.04 -12.10 -6.68
N ILE A 261 14.23 -11.41 -5.89
CA ILE A 261 13.34 -10.34 -6.37
C ILE A 261 13.83 -9.02 -5.79
N HIS A 262 14.11 -8.04 -6.64
CA HIS A 262 14.68 -6.74 -6.29
C HIS A 262 13.73 -5.58 -6.62
N PRO A 263 13.92 -4.40 -6.00
CA PRO A 263 13.32 -3.16 -6.47
C PRO A 263 13.77 -2.85 -7.90
N GLY A 264 12.80 -2.82 -8.81
CA GLY A 264 12.97 -2.37 -10.19
C GLY A 264 12.51 -0.93 -10.37
N LYS A 265 11.67 -0.69 -11.37
CA LYS A 265 11.19 0.65 -11.73
C LYS A 265 10.46 1.35 -10.58
N PHE A 266 10.87 2.58 -10.28
CA PHE A 266 10.17 3.48 -9.37
C PHE A 266 8.72 3.74 -9.82
N VAL A 267 7.77 3.66 -8.88
CA VAL A 267 6.34 3.85 -9.15
C VAL A 267 5.85 5.18 -8.61
N GLN A 268 6.02 5.42 -7.31
CA GLN A 268 5.47 6.59 -6.62
C GLN A 268 6.07 6.78 -5.23
N VAL A 269 5.86 7.97 -4.67
CA VAL A 269 6.03 8.30 -3.26
C VAL A 269 4.73 8.89 -2.72
N GLU A 270 4.32 8.43 -1.56
CA GLU A 270 3.16 8.92 -0.82
C GLU A 270 3.63 9.51 0.50
N LEU A 271 3.16 10.71 0.85
CA LEU A 271 3.53 11.39 2.08
C LEU A 271 2.32 11.54 2.99
N MET A 272 2.53 11.34 4.29
CA MET A 272 1.57 11.63 5.35
C MET A 272 2.21 12.55 6.39
N GLN A 273 1.46 13.53 6.90
CA GLN A 273 1.89 14.39 8.02
C GLN A 273 0.81 14.51 9.08
N LYS A 274 1.16 14.30 10.34
CA LYS A 274 0.29 14.57 11.47
C LYS A 274 0.26 16.07 11.78
N ASP A 275 -0.93 16.64 11.73
CA ASP A 275 -1.26 17.93 12.34
C ASP A 275 -2.76 17.91 12.61
N ALA A 276 -3.13 17.55 13.84
CA ALA A 276 -4.52 17.33 14.23
C ALA A 276 -5.41 18.57 14.00
N LYS A 277 -4.83 19.78 14.05
CA LYS A 277 -5.56 21.03 13.90
C LYS A 277 -5.69 21.45 12.44
N ALA A 278 -4.59 21.44 11.69
CA ALA A 278 -4.58 21.82 10.28
C ALA A 278 -5.42 20.84 9.45
N TYR A 279 -5.33 19.56 9.74
CA TYR A 279 -5.93 18.48 8.97
C TYR A 279 -7.17 17.86 9.63
N ARG A 280 -7.88 18.60 10.49
CA ARG A 280 -9.10 18.12 11.19
C ARG A 280 -10.20 17.55 10.27
N LYS A 281 -10.21 17.94 8.99
CA LYS A 281 -11.20 17.49 7.98
C LYS A 281 -10.76 16.23 7.24
N THR A 282 -9.53 15.80 7.45
CA THR A 282 -8.88 14.65 6.80
C THR A 282 -8.25 13.76 7.87
N GLU A 283 -9.00 13.55 8.95
CA GLU A 283 -8.64 12.66 10.07
C GLU A 283 -7.38 13.06 10.85
N GLY A 284 -7.03 14.35 10.84
CA GLY A 284 -5.84 14.89 11.51
C GLY A 284 -4.53 14.61 10.75
N TRP A 285 -4.64 14.16 9.50
CA TRP A 285 -3.52 13.84 8.62
C TRP A 285 -3.57 14.62 7.31
N GLY A 286 -2.42 15.14 6.88
CA GLY A 286 -2.18 15.59 5.52
C GLY A 286 -1.80 14.41 4.65
N TRP A 287 -2.27 14.39 3.40
CA TRP A 287 -2.12 13.27 2.47
C TRP A 287 -1.67 13.78 1.10
N GLY A 288 -0.67 13.13 0.50
CA GLY A 288 -0.29 13.36 -0.89
C GLY A 288 0.36 12.16 -1.55
N ARG A 289 0.29 12.10 -2.88
CA ARG A 289 0.79 10.97 -3.69
C ARG A 289 1.35 11.48 -5.01
N TRP A 290 2.65 11.34 -5.20
CA TRP A 290 3.35 11.74 -6.42
C TRP A 290 3.85 10.52 -7.19
N ARG A 291 3.56 10.47 -8.49
CA ARG A 291 3.82 9.30 -9.34
C ARG A 291 4.93 9.58 -10.34
N GLY A 292 5.69 8.53 -10.67
CA GLY A 292 6.76 8.59 -11.65
C GLY A 292 7.99 9.38 -11.18
N LEU A 293 9.06 9.31 -11.96
CA LEU A 293 10.31 10.05 -11.70
C LEU A 293 10.15 11.57 -11.90
N ASP A 294 9.08 12.00 -12.57
CA ASP A 294 8.67 13.40 -12.69
C ASP A 294 7.87 13.90 -11.48
N LEU A 295 7.58 13.02 -10.51
CA LEU A 295 6.84 13.31 -9.29
C LEU A 295 5.57 14.12 -9.56
N LYS A 296 4.73 13.62 -10.47
CA LYS A 296 3.47 14.26 -10.80
C LYS A 296 2.43 14.03 -9.68
N PRO A 297 1.76 15.09 -9.19
CA PRO A 297 0.65 14.97 -8.23
C PRO A 297 -0.46 14.02 -8.71
N TYR A 298 -1.11 13.31 -7.79
CA TYR A 298 -2.14 12.33 -8.10
C TYR A 298 -3.55 12.91 -8.12
N GLY A 299 -4.37 12.37 -9.01
CA GLY A 299 -5.80 12.68 -9.07
C GLY A 299 -6.08 13.79 -10.07
N ASN A 300 -7.34 14.21 -10.10
CA ASN A 300 -7.81 15.25 -11.02
C ASN A 300 -8.14 16.57 -10.30
N ASP A 301 -8.46 16.50 -9.00
CA ASP A 301 -8.76 17.63 -8.14
C ASP A 301 -8.48 17.30 -6.67
N ALA A 302 -8.76 18.24 -5.75
CA ALA A 302 -8.52 18.12 -4.32
C ALA A 302 -9.32 16.99 -3.62
N HIS A 303 -10.39 16.46 -4.22
CA HIS A 303 -11.22 15.41 -3.64
C HIS A 303 -10.55 14.02 -3.65
N PHE A 304 -9.41 13.85 -4.34
CA PHE A 304 -8.64 12.60 -4.28
C PHE A 304 -8.34 12.16 -2.82
N VAL A 305 -8.22 13.13 -1.89
CA VAL A 305 -7.95 12.86 -0.47
C VAL A 305 -9.01 11.97 0.18
N ASN A 306 -10.25 11.97 -0.34
CA ASN A 306 -11.31 11.10 0.13
C ASN A 306 -10.98 9.62 -0.10
N GLU A 307 -10.27 9.28 -1.19
CA GLU A 307 -9.77 7.92 -1.42
C GLU A 307 -8.80 7.51 -0.30
N CYS A 308 -7.91 8.42 0.10
CA CYS A 308 -6.95 8.19 1.17
C CYS A 308 -7.65 7.99 2.51
N THR A 309 -8.52 8.93 2.91
CA THR A 309 -9.19 8.88 4.22
C THR A 309 -10.15 7.71 4.32
N SER A 310 -10.91 7.39 3.27
CA SER A 310 -11.84 6.25 3.29
C SER A 310 -11.12 4.92 3.38
N CYS A 311 -9.98 4.77 2.68
CA CYS A 311 -9.16 3.56 2.76
C CYS A 311 -8.47 3.41 4.13
N HIS A 312 -8.09 4.51 4.79
CA HIS A 312 -7.43 4.47 6.10
C HIS A 312 -8.39 4.48 7.31
N LEU A 313 -9.67 4.78 7.12
CA LEU A 313 -10.70 4.77 8.16
C LEU A 313 -10.85 3.44 8.94
N PRO A 314 -10.71 2.25 8.33
CA PRO A 314 -10.77 0.98 9.05
C PRO A 314 -9.74 0.87 10.18
N VAL A 315 -8.56 1.47 9.99
CA VAL A 315 -7.45 1.47 10.96
C VAL A 315 -7.38 2.77 11.78
N ARG A 316 -8.51 3.47 11.97
CA ARG A 316 -8.60 4.65 12.86
C ARG A 316 -8.14 4.37 14.31
N GLY A 317 -8.21 3.11 14.76
CA GLY A 317 -7.69 2.67 16.06
C GLY A 317 -6.16 2.70 16.15
N ASP A 318 -5.49 2.70 15.00
CA ASP A 318 -4.03 2.90 14.82
C ASP A 318 -3.71 4.32 14.35
N ASP A 319 -4.60 5.26 14.67
CA ASP A 319 -4.52 6.64 14.23
C ASP A 319 -4.34 6.75 12.71
N TYR A 320 -5.10 5.92 11.98
CA TYR A 320 -5.14 5.89 10.51
C TYR A 320 -3.84 5.41 9.85
N VAL A 321 -2.96 4.70 10.57
CA VAL A 321 -1.69 4.18 10.04
C VAL A 321 -1.71 2.65 9.99
N TYR A 322 -1.64 2.08 8.77
CA TYR A 322 -1.56 0.63 8.56
C TYR A 322 -0.23 0.02 9.03
N THR A 323 0.85 0.80 8.90
CA THR A 323 2.22 0.31 9.07
C THR A 323 2.50 -0.07 10.52
N LEU A 324 3.03 -1.29 10.70
CA LEU A 324 3.61 -1.73 11.96
C LEU A 324 5.08 -1.28 12.03
N PRO A 325 5.44 -0.34 12.91
CA PRO A 325 6.83 0.04 13.09
C PRO A 325 7.64 -1.16 13.61
N MET A 326 8.81 -1.41 13.02
CA MET A 326 9.77 -2.36 13.57
C MET A 326 10.34 -1.79 14.88
N SER A 327 9.71 -2.14 15.99
CA SER A 327 10.02 -1.57 17.30
C SER A 327 9.81 -2.60 18.40
N ALA A 328 10.75 -2.62 19.36
CA ALA A 328 10.64 -3.41 20.58
C ALA A 328 9.78 -2.73 21.68
N ALA A 329 9.15 -1.59 21.37
CA ALA A 329 8.28 -0.88 22.30
C ALA A 329 7.13 -1.77 22.79
N ARG A 330 6.82 -1.70 24.08
CA ARG A 330 5.64 -2.37 24.63
C ARG A 330 4.42 -1.47 24.46
N VAL A 331 3.52 -1.89 23.59
CA VAL A 331 2.24 -1.23 23.33
C VAL A 331 1.10 -2.11 23.84
N GLY A 332 0.03 -1.50 24.34
CA GLY A 332 -1.09 -2.23 24.95
C GLY A 332 -2.02 -2.94 23.97
N ARG A 333 -1.78 -2.81 22.66
CA ARG A 333 -2.59 -3.39 21.58
C ARG A 333 -1.76 -4.42 20.81
N GLU A 334 -2.37 -5.55 20.48
CA GLU A 334 -1.74 -6.58 19.65
C GLU A 334 -1.48 -6.06 18.24
N GLU A 335 -0.38 -6.52 17.62
CA GLU A 335 0.01 -6.14 16.26
C GLU A 335 -0.03 -4.62 16.02
N ALA A 336 0.30 -3.79 17.01
CA ALA A 336 0.46 -2.34 16.83
C ALA A 336 1.92 -1.94 16.51
N VAL A 337 2.88 -2.81 16.88
CA VAL A 337 4.29 -2.73 16.45
C VAL A 337 4.77 -4.11 16.02
N ASN A 338 5.80 -4.14 15.19
CA ASN A 338 6.45 -5.36 14.75
C ASN A 338 7.70 -5.63 15.61
N SER A 339 7.49 -6.11 16.83
CA SER A 339 8.60 -6.42 17.75
C SER A 339 9.45 -7.60 17.30
N ARG A 340 8.87 -8.54 16.54
CA ARG A 340 9.60 -9.69 15.98
C ARG A 340 10.68 -9.25 15.01
N ALA A 341 10.37 -8.33 14.09
CA ALA A 341 11.36 -7.75 13.18
C ALA A 341 12.42 -6.87 13.85
N ALA A 342 12.14 -6.39 15.07
CA ALA A 342 13.05 -5.57 15.83
C ALA A 342 14.00 -6.35 16.76
N ASP A 343 13.92 -7.70 16.76
CA ASP A 343 14.66 -8.57 17.68
C ASP A 343 16.13 -8.76 17.26
N LEU A 344 16.88 -7.66 17.23
CA LEU A 344 18.33 -7.66 17.04
C LEU A 344 19.03 -7.55 18.41
N PRO A 345 19.97 -8.45 18.74
CA PRO A 345 20.59 -8.43 20.06
C PRO A 345 21.58 -7.26 20.19
N PRO A 346 21.75 -6.71 21.41
CA PRO A 346 22.71 -5.66 21.66
C PRO A 346 24.17 -6.11 21.50
N SER A 347 24.42 -7.42 21.39
CA SER A 347 25.75 -8.01 21.12
C SER A 347 26.24 -7.81 19.69
N LEU A 348 25.37 -7.40 18.76
CA LEU A 348 25.80 -7.05 17.41
C LEU A 348 26.77 -5.85 17.45
N PRO A 349 27.79 -5.82 16.58
CA PRO A 349 28.76 -4.73 16.53
C PRO A 349 28.11 -3.39 16.15
N TYR A 350 26.99 -3.43 15.43
CA TYR A 350 26.24 -2.28 15.00
C TYR A 350 24.73 -2.56 15.08
N GLN A 351 23.92 -1.50 15.15
CA GLN A 351 22.46 -1.57 15.25
C GLN A 351 21.82 -1.01 13.97
N PRO A 352 21.64 -1.83 12.92
CA PRO A 352 21.29 -1.35 11.58
C PRO A 352 19.87 -0.82 11.44
N LEU A 353 18.94 -1.15 12.34
CA LEU A 353 17.58 -0.61 12.29
C LEU A 353 17.51 0.92 12.49
N GLY A 354 18.57 1.53 13.07
CA GLY A 354 18.70 3.00 13.16
C GLY A 354 19.35 3.65 11.93
N TRP A 355 19.76 2.86 10.94
CA TRP A 355 20.44 3.33 9.73
C TRP A 355 19.47 3.55 8.58
N ASN A 356 19.98 4.07 7.46
CA ASN A 356 19.21 4.23 6.24
C ASN A 356 19.27 2.93 5.42
N ALA A 357 18.15 2.55 4.81
CA ALA A 357 18.10 1.44 3.86
C ALA A 357 18.64 1.85 2.49
N ILE A 358 19.53 1.05 1.93
CA ILE A 358 20.10 1.20 0.59
C ILE A 358 19.23 0.47 -0.43
N THR A 359 18.93 -0.81 -0.15
CA THR A 359 18.08 -1.64 -1.01
C THR A 359 17.43 -2.77 -0.19
N MET A 360 16.55 -3.53 -0.82
CA MET A 360 16.00 -4.76 -0.27
C MET A 360 15.96 -5.84 -1.35
N TYR A 361 15.76 -7.08 -0.95
CA TYR A 361 15.32 -8.13 -1.87
C TYR A 361 14.48 -9.17 -1.13
N VAL A 362 13.76 -9.98 -1.88
CA VAL A 362 13.07 -11.18 -1.38
C VAL A 362 13.69 -12.40 -2.02
N ASP A 363 13.89 -13.44 -1.21
CA ASP A 363 14.24 -14.78 -1.67
C ASP A 363 12.98 -15.66 -1.58
N PRO A 364 12.27 -15.88 -2.70
CA PRO A 364 11.04 -16.67 -2.70
C PRO A 364 11.24 -18.13 -2.33
N LYS A 365 12.46 -18.67 -2.52
CA LYS A 365 12.78 -20.06 -2.24
C LYS A 365 12.95 -20.30 -0.75
N ASN A 366 13.58 -19.36 -0.06
CA ASN A 366 13.81 -19.42 1.39
C ASN A 366 12.71 -18.72 2.20
N HIS A 367 11.77 -18.03 1.54
CA HIS A 367 10.72 -17.25 2.19
C HIS A 367 11.26 -16.15 3.11
N THR A 368 12.35 -15.51 2.68
CA THR A 368 13.01 -14.44 3.44
C THR A 368 12.95 -13.10 2.70
N MET A 369 13.00 -12.04 3.49
CA MET A 369 13.19 -10.66 3.04
C MET A 369 14.49 -10.15 3.62
N ALA A 370 15.36 -9.60 2.78
CA ALA A 370 16.61 -9.01 3.20
C ALA A 370 16.62 -7.51 2.94
N THR A 371 17.11 -6.72 3.89
CA THR A 371 17.30 -5.28 3.76
C THR A 371 18.76 -4.94 3.96
N LEU A 372 19.33 -4.23 2.99
CA LEU A 372 20.68 -3.69 3.10
C LEU A 372 20.62 -2.30 3.72
N TYR A 373 21.19 -2.15 4.90
CA TYR A 373 21.37 -0.87 5.57
C TYR A 373 22.81 -0.39 5.38
N GLY A 374 23.01 0.93 5.42
CA GLY A 374 24.32 1.54 5.44
C GLY A 374 24.43 2.65 6.46
N ASN A 375 25.63 2.82 7.03
CA ASN A 375 25.96 4.04 7.75
C ASN A 375 25.99 5.26 6.81
N ASP A 376 26.16 6.47 7.36
CA ASP A 376 26.08 7.70 6.57
C ASP A 376 27.06 7.73 5.40
N SER A 377 28.29 7.22 5.59
CA SER A 377 29.31 7.12 4.53
C SER A 377 28.84 6.21 3.38
N ALA A 378 28.32 5.03 3.71
CA ALA A 378 27.82 4.07 2.73
C ALA A 378 26.62 4.62 1.95
N VAL A 379 25.68 5.27 2.66
CA VAL A 379 24.44 5.81 2.08
C VAL A 379 24.73 6.99 1.15
N GLN A 380 25.65 7.89 1.54
CA GLN A 380 26.07 9.02 0.70
C GLN A 380 26.72 8.54 -0.61
N ALA A 381 27.40 7.40 -0.61
CA ALA A 381 28.03 6.84 -1.81
C ALA A 381 27.04 6.30 -2.84
N VAL A 382 25.80 5.99 -2.44
CA VAL A 382 24.79 5.31 -3.27
C VAL A 382 23.50 6.11 -3.48
N ARG A 383 23.31 7.20 -2.74
CA ARG A 383 22.17 8.12 -2.90
C ARG A 383 22.43 9.43 -3.65
N PRO A 384 23.51 9.65 -4.45
CA PRO A 384 23.54 10.86 -5.27
C PRO A 384 22.43 10.79 -6.34
N ARG A 385 21.62 11.84 -6.39
CA ARG A 385 20.50 12.00 -7.31
C ARG A 385 20.96 11.86 -8.77
N GLY A 386 20.24 11.07 -9.57
CA GLY A 386 20.69 10.69 -10.92
C GLY A 386 21.37 9.32 -11.01
N TYR A 387 21.33 8.52 -9.94
CA TYR A 387 21.75 7.13 -9.98
C TYR A 387 20.87 6.33 -10.96
N VAL A 388 21.44 6.01 -12.13
CA VAL A 388 20.82 5.13 -13.11
C VAL A 388 21.41 3.74 -12.91
N ALA A 389 20.59 2.73 -12.62
CA ALA A 389 21.06 1.33 -12.48
C ALA A 389 21.85 0.83 -13.72
N ALA A 390 21.68 1.47 -14.89
CA ALA A 390 22.42 1.19 -16.11
C ALA A 390 23.92 1.54 -16.07
N THR A 391 24.38 2.37 -15.12
CA THR A 391 25.81 2.67 -14.91
C THR A 391 26.51 1.68 -13.96
N VAL A 392 25.86 0.58 -13.57
CA VAL A 392 26.49 -0.52 -12.82
C VAL A 392 27.34 -1.36 -13.78
N SER A 393 28.36 -0.74 -14.36
CA SER A 393 29.49 -1.43 -14.97
C SER A 393 30.55 -1.66 -13.88
N LYS A 394 30.51 -2.86 -13.28
CA LYS A 394 31.56 -3.46 -12.42
C LYS A 394 31.95 -2.66 -11.17
N GLY A 395 31.42 -3.07 -10.02
CA GLY A 395 32.00 -2.83 -8.70
C GLY A 395 31.77 -1.42 -8.16
N GLN A 396 30.62 -1.19 -7.54
CA GLN A 396 30.39 0.01 -6.74
C GLN A 396 31.37 0.00 -5.56
N ALA A 397 32.38 0.88 -5.61
CA ALA A 397 33.34 1.02 -4.53
C ALA A 397 32.73 1.93 -3.44
N TYR A 398 32.29 1.32 -2.35
CA TYR A 398 31.97 2.06 -1.13
C TYR A 398 33.24 2.73 -0.58
N PRO A 399 33.18 3.98 -0.11
CA PRO A 399 34.35 4.66 0.42
C PRO A 399 34.82 4.02 1.74
N ALA A 400 36.06 4.30 2.12
CA ALA A 400 36.58 3.93 3.43
C ALA A 400 35.66 4.40 4.57
N ASN A 401 35.59 3.61 5.64
CA ASN A 401 34.67 3.79 6.77
C ASN A 401 33.19 3.51 6.45
N SER A 402 32.88 3.01 5.26
CA SER A 402 31.53 2.49 4.99
C SER A 402 31.31 1.22 5.79
N VAL A 403 30.13 1.13 6.41
CA VAL A 403 29.64 -0.10 7.03
C VAL A 403 28.29 -0.42 6.42
N LEU A 404 28.21 -1.62 5.85
CA LEU A 404 26.99 -2.20 5.31
C LEU A 404 26.50 -3.29 6.26
N ALA A 405 25.19 -3.38 6.43
CA ALA A 405 24.54 -4.43 7.22
C ALA A 405 23.38 -5.01 6.43
N LEU A 406 23.50 -6.26 5.98
CA LEU A 406 22.41 -7.00 5.36
C LEU A 406 21.67 -7.77 6.46
N VAL A 407 20.45 -7.34 6.77
CA VAL A 407 19.56 -8.03 7.72
C VAL A 407 18.61 -8.91 6.91
N THR A 408 18.70 -10.22 7.10
CA THR A 408 17.79 -11.20 6.49
C THR A 408 16.80 -11.66 7.55
N SER A 409 15.52 -11.49 7.26
CA SER A 409 14.40 -11.86 8.14
C SER A 409 13.51 -12.87 7.45
N ALA A 410 12.86 -13.73 8.23
CA ALA A 410 11.71 -14.48 7.76
C ALA A 410 10.62 -13.52 7.23
N GLN A 411 9.76 -13.98 6.32
CA GLN A 411 8.57 -13.24 5.91
C GLN A 411 7.35 -13.70 6.69
N ARG A 412 6.51 -12.75 7.10
CA ARG A 412 5.15 -13.04 7.57
C ARG A 412 4.11 -12.26 6.78
N GLU A 413 2.91 -12.80 6.67
CA GLU A 413 1.77 -12.05 6.16
C GLU A 413 1.49 -10.83 7.07
N ASP A 414 1.13 -9.71 6.45
CA ASP A 414 0.77 -8.49 7.15
C ASP A 414 -0.64 -8.65 7.77
N PRO A 415 -0.79 -8.52 9.10
CA PRO A 415 -2.10 -8.66 9.75
C PRO A 415 -3.07 -7.55 9.33
N HIS A 416 -2.56 -6.39 8.91
CA HIS A 416 -3.36 -5.24 8.50
C HIS A 416 -3.59 -5.16 6.99
N TRP A 417 -2.93 -5.99 6.17
CA TRP A 417 -3.14 -6.01 4.74
C TRP A 417 -2.95 -7.39 4.08
N PHE A 418 -4.06 -8.02 3.69
CA PHE A 418 -4.04 -9.21 2.84
C PHE A 418 -3.40 -8.93 1.48
N GLY A 419 -2.41 -9.75 1.11
CA GLY A 419 -1.60 -9.56 -0.09
C GLY A 419 -0.29 -8.82 0.14
N ALA A 420 0.03 -8.49 1.40
CA ALA A 420 1.32 -7.96 1.80
C ALA A 420 2.04 -8.95 2.74
N ARG A 421 3.36 -9.01 2.59
CA ARG A 421 4.28 -9.61 3.55
C ARG A 421 5.21 -8.54 4.10
N ILE A 422 5.54 -8.67 5.38
CA ILE A 422 6.45 -7.77 6.10
C ILE A 422 7.59 -8.60 6.72
N PRO A 423 8.72 -7.97 7.11
CA PRO A 423 9.76 -8.66 7.86
C PRO A 423 9.20 -9.28 9.14
N ASP A 424 9.67 -10.46 9.47
CA ASP A 424 9.47 -11.11 10.76
C ASP A 424 10.82 -11.24 11.50
N ALA A 425 11.00 -12.26 12.33
CA ALA A 425 12.23 -12.46 13.10
C ALA A 425 13.49 -12.46 12.20
N PRO A 426 14.52 -11.68 12.55
CA PRO A 426 15.83 -11.75 11.89
C PRO A 426 16.44 -13.14 12.01
N GLU A 427 16.84 -13.72 10.88
CA GLU A 427 17.51 -15.03 10.81
C GLU A 427 19.03 -14.90 10.70
N ALA A 428 19.49 -13.83 10.04
CA ALA A 428 20.90 -13.52 9.88
C ALA A 428 21.16 -12.02 9.75
N VAL A 429 22.33 -11.59 10.21
CA VAL A 429 22.89 -10.25 9.96
C VAL A 429 24.31 -10.40 9.45
N GLU A 430 24.59 -9.83 8.29
CA GLU A 430 25.93 -9.82 7.69
C GLU A 430 26.45 -8.39 7.63
N PHE A 431 27.67 -8.17 8.12
CA PHE A 431 28.34 -6.88 8.08
C PHE A 431 29.52 -6.89 7.10
N VAL A 432 29.66 -5.79 6.35
CA VAL A 432 30.84 -5.51 5.55
C VAL A 432 31.38 -4.14 5.95
N GLU A 433 32.59 -4.11 6.49
CA GLU A 433 33.32 -2.89 6.87
C GLU A 433 34.41 -2.61 5.84
N VAL A 434 34.38 -1.42 5.21
CA VAL A 434 35.35 -1.04 4.16
C VAL A 434 36.49 -0.22 4.76
N ALA A 435 37.72 -0.74 4.69
CA ALA A 435 38.90 -0.08 5.25
C ALA A 435 39.56 0.92 4.27
N ALA A 436 40.46 1.75 4.79
CA ALA A 436 41.15 2.82 4.05
C ALA A 436 42.01 2.36 2.85
N ALA A 437 42.37 1.08 2.78
CA ALA A 437 43.16 0.49 1.69
C ALA A 437 42.30 -0.31 0.68
N GLY A 438 40.97 -0.19 0.74
CA GLY A 438 40.04 -0.95 -0.11
C GLY A 438 39.85 -2.41 0.31
N SER A 439 40.50 -2.86 1.39
CA SER A 439 40.22 -4.17 1.99
C SER A 439 38.92 -4.14 2.77
N GLU A 440 38.09 -5.17 2.60
CA GLU A 440 36.86 -5.37 3.33
C GLU A 440 37.01 -6.38 4.48
N LYS A 441 36.26 -6.15 5.56
CA LYS A 441 36.09 -7.11 6.65
C LYS A 441 34.64 -7.58 6.67
N TYR A 442 34.44 -8.88 6.49
CA TYR A 442 33.13 -9.52 6.51
C TYR A 442 32.90 -10.28 7.82
N ARG A 443 31.69 -10.16 8.38
CA ARG A 443 31.24 -10.88 9.58
C ARG A 443 29.80 -11.30 9.42
N ARG A 444 29.45 -12.51 9.86
CA ARG A 444 28.09 -13.05 9.79
C ARG A 444 27.62 -13.49 11.17
N PHE A 445 26.37 -13.16 11.46
CA PHE A 445 25.68 -13.48 12.70
C PHE A 445 24.41 -14.22 12.32
N SER A 446 24.19 -15.42 12.86
CA SER A 446 23.03 -16.24 12.49
C SER A 446 22.59 -17.16 13.63
N GLY A 447 21.48 -17.86 13.41
CA GLY A 447 20.89 -18.78 14.39
C GLY A 447 20.24 -18.07 15.56
N THR A 448 19.79 -18.84 16.56
CA THR A 448 19.10 -18.30 17.73
C THR A 448 20.01 -17.33 18.50
N GLY A 449 19.56 -16.08 18.63
CA GLY A 449 20.33 -15.03 19.31
C GLY A 449 21.42 -14.38 18.45
N LEU A 450 21.47 -14.66 17.14
CA LEU A 450 22.38 -14.04 16.17
C LEU A 450 23.83 -13.99 16.66
N THR A 451 24.39 -15.16 16.96
CA THR A 451 25.79 -15.27 17.39
C THR A 451 26.74 -15.19 16.20
N GLU A 452 27.93 -14.62 16.39
CA GLU A 452 28.94 -14.56 15.34
C GLU A 452 29.40 -15.96 14.93
N GLU A 453 29.39 -16.22 13.62
CA GLU A 453 29.97 -17.43 13.05
C GLU A 453 31.51 -17.34 13.15
N HIS A 454 32.13 -18.24 13.93
CA HIS A 454 33.57 -18.21 14.17
C HIS A 454 34.32 -18.95 13.06
N GLY A 455 35.33 -18.27 12.49
CA GLY A 455 36.08 -18.72 11.30
C GLY A 455 35.49 -18.10 10.04
N ALA A 456 36.33 -17.47 9.21
CA ALA A 456 35.85 -16.86 7.97
C ALA A 456 35.22 -17.95 7.08
N PRO A 457 33.94 -17.83 6.70
CA PRO A 457 33.34 -18.75 5.74
C PRO A 457 34.21 -18.82 4.48
N ALA A 458 34.32 -19.99 3.86
CA ALA A 458 35.13 -20.16 2.65
C ALA A 458 34.69 -19.22 1.50
N ASP A 459 33.46 -18.73 1.57
CA ASP A 459 32.81 -17.80 0.65
C ASP A 459 32.75 -16.35 1.16
N ALA A 460 33.44 -15.97 2.25
CA ALA A 460 33.38 -14.64 2.85
C ALA A 460 33.61 -13.50 1.85
N SER A 461 34.59 -13.64 0.94
CA SER A 461 34.85 -12.65 -0.11
C SER A 461 33.71 -12.57 -1.14
N GLN A 462 33.12 -13.71 -1.51
CA GLN A 462 31.98 -13.75 -2.43
C GLN A 462 30.73 -13.11 -1.79
N ARG A 463 30.49 -13.37 -0.50
CA ARG A 463 29.40 -12.74 0.27
C ARG A 463 29.60 -11.23 0.39
N ALA A 464 30.80 -10.78 0.72
CA ALA A 464 31.10 -9.35 0.78
C ALA A 464 30.88 -8.66 -0.58
N GLN A 465 31.36 -9.28 -1.67
CA GLN A 465 31.13 -8.80 -3.03
C GLN A 465 29.65 -8.78 -3.41
N PHE A 466 28.88 -9.79 -3.01
CA PHE A 466 27.43 -9.81 -3.21
C PHE A 466 26.77 -8.63 -2.50
N ILE A 467 27.03 -8.44 -1.19
CA ILE A 467 26.46 -7.36 -0.38
C ILE A 467 26.81 -5.98 -0.96
N MET A 468 28.08 -5.78 -1.31
CA MET A 468 28.55 -4.52 -1.91
C MET A 468 28.05 -4.32 -3.35
N GLY A 469 27.70 -5.41 -4.05
CA GLY A 469 27.20 -5.38 -5.42
C GLY A 469 25.69 -5.18 -5.54
N LEU A 470 24.94 -5.24 -4.43
CA LEU A 470 23.50 -5.03 -4.43
C LEU A 470 23.15 -3.61 -4.92
N ALA A 471 22.35 -3.54 -5.99
CA ALA A 471 21.93 -2.29 -6.57
C ALA A 471 21.04 -1.50 -5.59
N PRO A 472 21.35 -0.21 -5.31
CA PRO A 472 20.50 0.68 -4.54
C PRO A 472 19.09 0.82 -5.14
N ALA A 473 18.08 0.90 -4.29
CA ALA A 473 16.72 1.20 -4.75
C ALA A 473 16.65 2.64 -5.29
N GLN A 474 16.12 2.80 -6.50
CA GLN A 474 16.11 4.11 -7.17
C GLN A 474 15.16 5.10 -6.47
N LEU A 475 15.66 6.23 -5.99
CA LEU A 475 14.86 7.35 -5.50
C LEU A 475 14.60 8.40 -6.60
N PRO A 476 13.52 9.19 -6.50
CA PRO A 476 13.08 10.12 -7.55
C PRO A 476 13.86 11.45 -7.66
#